data_AF-A0A3N0YYI0-F1
#
_entry.id   AF-A0A3N0YYI0-F1
#
_cell.length_a   1.000
_cell.length_b   1.000
_cell.length_c   1.000
_cell.angle_alpha   90.00
_cell.angle_beta   90.00
_cell.angle_gamma   90.00
#
_symmetry.space_group_name_H-M   'P 1'
#
loop_
_entity.id
_entity.type
_entity.pdbx_description
1 polymer ?
#
loop_
_entity_poly.entity_id
_entity_poly.type
_entity_poly.pdbx_seq_one_letter_code
_entity_poly.pdbx_strand_id
1 'polypeptide(L)'
;MVYTVRQRCGRQLAIEAPTDADVVSTVPESATPAALGYAQQSGLSYVEVLCKNRYVGRTFIQPNTRLRQLGVAKKFGALTDNFAGKRVVLIDDSIVRGNTISPIIKLLKEAGATEVHIRVASPPIRFPCYMGINIPTKEELIANKPEFEDIAGYIGATSVRYLSVEGLVSAVQSGIESHGKDEKISSSTKTTRHGHCTACLTGKYPVELEW
;
A
#
# COMPACT_ATOMS: atom_id res chain seq x y z
N MET A 1 -16.30 3.56 9.27
CA MET A 1 -15.80 4.55 8.29
C MET A 1 -14.51 4.07 7.65
N VAL A 2 -14.34 4.26 6.33
CA VAL A 2 -13.14 3.80 5.58
C VAL A 2 -11.85 4.45 6.10
N TYR A 3 -11.89 5.74 6.46
CA TYR A 3 -10.74 6.45 7.01
C TYR A 3 -10.16 5.77 8.24
N THR A 4 -11.02 5.43 9.22
CA THR A 4 -10.62 4.75 10.47
C THR A 4 -10.06 3.35 10.20
N VAL A 5 -10.62 2.63 9.23
CA VAL A 5 -10.09 1.31 8.83
C VAL A 5 -8.67 1.45 8.28
N ARG A 6 -8.42 2.42 7.40
CA ARG A 6 -7.06 2.68 6.89
C ARG A 6 -6.08 3.06 8.00
N GLN A 7 -6.50 3.87 8.98
CA GLN A 7 -5.68 4.15 10.17
C GLN A 7 -5.34 2.88 10.95
N ARG A 8 -6.30 1.97 11.14
CA ARG A 8 -6.05 0.67 11.80
C ARG A 8 -5.08 -0.19 11.00
N CYS A 9 -5.20 -0.25 9.67
CA CYS A 9 -4.22 -0.93 8.82
C CYS A 9 -2.81 -0.37 9.03
N GLY A 10 -2.68 0.96 9.13
CA GLY A 10 -1.41 1.62 9.44
C GLY A 10 -0.82 1.24 10.80
N ARG A 11 -1.65 1.21 11.84
CA ARG A 11 -1.23 0.77 13.19
C ARG A 11 -0.79 -0.70 13.18
N GLN A 12 -1.59 -1.57 12.56
CA GLN A 12 -1.25 -2.99 12.43
C GLN A 12 0.07 -3.19 11.66
N LEU A 13 0.28 -2.41 10.60
CA LEU A 13 1.52 -2.43 9.82
C LEU A 13 2.75 -2.01 10.65
N ALA A 14 2.61 -1.04 11.55
CA ALA A 14 3.69 -0.64 12.46
C ALA A 14 4.03 -1.73 13.49
N ILE A 15 3.05 -2.54 13.89
CA ILE A 15 3.25 -3.70 14.78
C ILE A 15 3.97 -4.83 14.02
N GLU A 16 3.53 -5.14 12.80
CA GLU A 16 4.06 -6.26 12.01
C GLU A 16 5.42 -5.95 11.36
N ALA A 17 5.65 -4.70 11.01
CA ALA A 17 6.81 -4.28 10.23
C ALA A 17 7.47 -3.00 10.75
N PRO A 18 7.88 -2.94 12.04
CA PRO A 18 8.58 -1.79 12.58
C PRO A 18 9.92 -1.55 11.84
N THR A 19 10.44 -0.34 11.97
CA THR A 19 11.77 0.02 11.47
C THR A 19 12.31 1.17 12.27
N ASP A 20 13.62 1.20 12.45
CA ASP A 20 14.31 2.38 12.95
C ASP A 20 14.41 3.41 11.82
N ALA A 21 13.85 4.59 12.03
CA ALA A 21 13.77 5.68 11.08
C ALA A 21 13.43 6.97 11.84
N ASP A 22 13.52 8.12 11.18
CA ASP A 22 13.39 9.41 11.86
C ASP A 22 12.02 10.05 11.61
N VAL A 23 11.42 9.82 10.44
CA VAL A 23 10.13 10.39 10.04
C VAL A 23 9.27 9.37 9.28
N VAL A 24 7.96 9.52 9.41
CA VAL A 24 6.96 8.79 8.62
C VAL A 24 6.28 9.77 7.66
N SER A 25 6.07 9.34 6.43
CA SER A 25 5.30 10.07 5.43
C SER A 25 4.51 9.10 4.57
N THR A 26 3.72 9.62 3.65
CA THR A 26 2.88 8.86 2.73
C THR A 26 3.19 9.19 1.28
N VAL A 27 2.87 8.28 0.36
CA VAL A 27 2.53 8.64 -1.01
C VAL A 27 1.13 9.27 -0.99
N PRO A 28 0.96 10.57 -1.33
CA PRO A 28 -0.36 11.20 -1.27
C PRO A 28 -1.29 10.68 -2.38
N GLU A 29 -2.58 10.44 -2.14
CA GLU A 29 -3.39 10.87 -0.97
C GLU A 29 -4.07 9.70 -0.25
N SER A 30 -4.23 8.55 -0.89
CA SER A 30 -5.02 7.44 -0.36
C SER A 30 -4.41 6.79 0.89
N ALA A 31 -3.08 6.78 0.98
CA ALA A 31 -2.33 6.17 2.07
C ALA A 31 -2.15 7.08 3.31
N THR A 32 -2.53 8.37 3.24
CA THR A 32 -2.37 9.31 4.36
C THR A 32 -2.96 8.80 5.69
N PRO A 33 -4.17 8.22 5.75
CA PRO A 33 -4.69 7.72 7.02
C PRO A 33 -3.86 6.55 7.56
N ALA A 34 -3.38 5.66 6.69
CA ALA A 34 -2.49 4.57 7.11
C ALA A 34 -1.14 5.11 7.62
N ALA A 35 -0.60 6.16 7.01
CA ALA A 35 0.63 6.79 7.48
C ALA A 35 0.48 7.44 8.86
N LEU A 36 -0.63 8.15 9.09
CA LEU A 36 -0.95 8.70 10.41
C LEU A 36 -1.11 7.60 11.46
N GLY A 37 -1.76 6.48 11.09
CA GLY A 37 -1.88 5.31 11.96
C GLY A 37 -0.54 4.67 12.29
N TYR A 38 0.33 4.49 11.29
CA TYR A 38 1.67 3.94 11.46
C TYR A 38 2.52 4.84 12.37
N ALA A 39 2.57 6.15 12.09
CA ALA A 39 3.31 7.14 12.86
C ALA A 39 2.89 7.16 14.34
N GLN A 40 1.58 7.17 14.60
CA GLN A 40 1.04 7.12 15.96
C GLN A 40 1.46 5.84 16.69
N GLN A 41 1.43 4.69 16.01
CA GLN A 41 1.76 3.40 16.62
C GLN A 41 3.26 3.22 16.83
N SER A 42 4.10 3.74 15.92
CA SER A 42 5.56 3.63 15.99
C SER A 42 6.20 4.75 16.83
N GLY A 43 5.44 5.77 17.22
CA GLY A 43 5.95 6.94 17.94
C GLY A 43 6.78 7.90 17.07
N LEU A 44 6.77 7.73 15.75
CA LEU A 44 7.51 8.57 14.81
C LEU A 44 6.68 9.78 14.41
N SER A 45 7.33 10.91 14.15
CA SER A 45 6.65 12.09 13.65
C SER A 45 6.19 11.89 12.20
N TYR A 46 4.91 12.17 11.94
CA TYR A 46 4.43 12.31 10.57
C TYR A 46 4.82 13.67 10.02
N VAL A 47 5.52 13.69 8.89
CA VAL A 47 5.89 14.92 8.18
C VAL A 47 5.66 14.73 6.69
N GLU A 48 5.15 15.73 6.00
CA GLU A 48 4.95 15.66 4.56
C GLU A 48 6.30 15.72 3.83
N VAL A 49 6.68 14.69 3.08
CA VAL A 49 7.91 14.70 2.26
C VAL A 49 7.65 14.90 0.77
N LEU A 50 6.38 14.78 0.36
CA LEU A 50 5.94 14.89 -1.03
C LEU A 50 4.76 15.84 -1.13
N CYS A 51 4.84 16.80 -2.05
CA CYS A 51 3.71 17.60 -2.48
C CYS A 51 3.20 17.06 -3.82
N LYS A 52 1.94 16.64 -3.87
CA LYS A 52 1.31 16.20 -5.11
C LYS A 52 0.91 17.41 -5.95
N ASN A 53 1.40 17.47 -7.18
CA ASN A 53 0.99 18.49 -8.13
C ASN A 53 -0.44 18.21 -8.60
N ARG A 54 -1.39 19.02 -8.13
CA ARG A 54 -2.83 18.90 -8.43
C ARG A 54 -3.18 19.31 -9.87
N TYR A 55 -2.27 19.97 -10.57
CA TYR A 55 -2.48 20.49 -11.93
C TYR A 55 -1.87 19.60 -13.01
N VAL A 56 -1.41 18.39 -12.67
CA VAL A 56 -0.93 17.44 -13.68
C VAL A 56 -2.13 16.87 -14.44
N GLY A 57 -2.37 17.42 -15.62
CA GLY A 57 -3.35 16.92 -16.57
C GLY A 57 -2.97 15.56 -17.17
N ARG A 58 -3.83 15.04 -18.04
CA ARG A 58 -3.53 13.82 -18.82
C ARG A 58 -2.26 14.05 -19.64
N THR A 59 -1.30 13.14 -19.56
CA THR A 59 -0.16 13.16 -20.48
C THR A 59 -0.66 12.74 -21.86
N PHE A 60 -0.47 13.57 -22.89
CA PHE A 60 -0.67 13.18 -24.30
C PHE A 60 0.13 11.91 -24.63
N ILE A 61 -0.26 11.19 -25.69
CA ILE A 61 0.42 9.98 -26.18
C ILE A 61 1.94 10.27 -26.25
N GLN A 62 2.69 9.71 -25.29
CA GLN A 62 4.13 9.87 -25.25
C GLN A 62 4.73 8.74 -26.10
N PRO A 63 5.59 9.04 -27.08
CA PRO A 63 6.13 8.04 -28.00
C PRO A 63 7.12 7.06 -27.35
N ASN A 64 7.55 7.31 -26.10
CA ASN A 64 8.56 6.53 -25.41
C ASN A 64 8.22 6.33 -23.92
N THR A 65 8.36 5.09 -23.42
CA THR A 65 8.23 4.69 -22.00
C THR A 65 9.09 5.55 -21.06
N ARG A 66 10.29 5.98 -21.49
CA ARG A 66 11.17 6.86 -20.71
C ARG A 66 10.54 8.24 -20.46
N LEU A 67 9.93 8.84 -21.48
CA LEU A 67 9.24 10.14 -21.35
C LEU A 67 8.00 10.02 -20.46
N ARG A 68 7.32 8.86 -20.50
CA ARG A 68 6.20 8.55 -19.61
C ARG A 68 6.64 8.43 -18.15
N GLN A 69 7.79 7.82 -17.87
CA GLN A 69 8.38 7.76 -16.52
C GLN A 69 8.78 9.15 -15.99
N LEU A 70 9.36 10.00 -16.85
CA LEU A 70 9.64 11.41 -16.51
C LEU A 70 8.35 12.20 -16.19
N GLY A 71 7.23 11.86 -16.84
CA GLY A 71 5.91 12.42 -16.51
C GLY A 71 5.40 12.04 -15.12
N VAL A 72 5.81 10.90 -14.56
CA VAL A 72 5.50 10.51 -13.17
C VAL A 72 6.31 11.34 -12.18
N ALA A 73 7.58 11.62 -12.49
CA ALA A 73 8.40 12.53 -11.66
C ALA A 73 7.81 13.94 -11.57
N LYS A 74 7.08 14.41 -12.59
CA LYS A 74 6.34 15.70 -12.53
C LYS A 74 5.11 15.69 -11.61
N LYS A 75 4.64 14.52 -11.15
CA LYS A 75 3.46 14.42 -10.28
C LYS A 75 3.72 14.78 -8.84
N PHE A 76 4.97 14.68 -8.39
CA PHE A 76 5.34 14.92 -7.00
C PHE A 76 6.56 15.84 -6.93
N GLY A 77 6.50 16.83 -6.06
CA GLY A 77 7.66 17.62 -5.64
C GLY A 77 8.14 17.14 -4.27
N ALA A 78 9.45 17.05 -4.07
CA ALA A 78 10.03 16.77 -2.77
C ALA A 78 10.03 18.02 -1.89
N LEU A 79 9.65 17.86 -0.62
CA LEU A 79 9.73 18.91 0.40
C LEU A 79 11.03 18.73 1.21
N THR A 80 12.17 18.99 0.57
CA THR A 80 13.50 18.61 1.05
C THR A 80 13.80 19.02 2.49
N ASP A 81 13.43 20.23 2.89
CA ASP A 81 13.69 20.77 4.23
C ASP A 81 13.12 19.89 5.37
N ASN A 82 12.10 19.09 5.06
CA ASN A 82 11.44 18.23 6.05
C ASN A 82 12.25 16.96 6.37
N PHE A 83 13.09 16.48 5.45
CA PHE A 83 13.68 15.14 5.54
C PHE A 83 15.15 15.02 5.08
N ALA A 84 15.79 16.09 4.61
CA ALA A 84 17.21 16.05 4.25
C ALA A 84 18.06 15.50 5.41
N GLY A 85 18.91 14.52 5.13
CA GLY A 85 19.74 13.82 6.11
C GLY A 85 19.02 12.79 6.98
N LYS A 86 17.71 12.55 6.77
CA LYS A 86 16.89 11.65 7.59
C LYS A 86 16.57 10.34 6.89
N ARG A 87 16.29 9.32 7.70
CA ARG A 87 15.72 8.02 7.33
C ARG A 87 14.21 8.15 7.27
N VAL A 88 13.62 7.90 6.10
CA VAL A 88 12.18 8.11 5.84
C VAL A 88 11.46 6.78 5.74
N VAL A 89 10.36 6.62 6.49
CA VAL A 89 9.37 5.57 6.23
C VAL A 89 8.29 6.14 5.32
N LEU A 90 8.15 5.60 4.13
CA LEU A 90 7.14 6.00 3.16
C LEU A 90 6.04 4.94 3.09
N ILE A 91 4.82 5.34 3.45
CA ILE A 91 3.66 4.46 3.43
C ILE A 91 2.92 4.60 2.10
N ASP A 92 2.59 3.47 1.48
CA ASP A 92 1.72 3.40 0.29
C ASP A 92 0.54 2.44 0.55
N ASP A 93 -0.53 2.57 -0.22
CA ASP A 93 -1.71 1.72 -0.03
C ASP A 93 -1.49 0.32 -0.62
N SER A 94 -0.87 0.25 -1.79
CA SER A 94 -0.70 -0.96 -2.58
C SER A 94 0.40 -0.77 -3.62
N ILE A 95 1.12 -1.84 -3.92
CA ILE A 95 2.10 -1.88 -5.02
C ILE A 95 1.64 -2.93 -6.02
N VAL A 96 1.16 -2.48 -7.18
CA VAL A 96 0.65 -3.36 -8.25
C VAL A 96 1.75 -3.70 -9.25
N ARG A 97 2.39 -2.68 -9.84
CA ARG A 97 3.42 -2.84 -10.89
C ARG A 97 4.77 -2.21 -10.54
N GLY A 98 4.90 -1.54 -9.40
CA GLY A 98 6.13 -0.84 -8.97
C GLY A 98 6.45 0.47 -9.70
N ASN A 99 5.86 0.75 -10.87
CA ASN A 99 6.21 1.91 -11.70
C ASN A 99 6.02 3.29 -11.05
N THR A 100 5.16 3.41 -10.03
CA THR A 100 4.92 4.68 -9.33
C THR A 100 5.94 4.91 -8.21
N ILE A 101 6.27 3.87 -7.45
CA ILE A 101 7.05 4.01 -6.22
C ILE A 101 8.55 4.17 -6.50
N SER A 102 9.10 3.49 -7.52
CA SER A 102 10.55 3.57 -7.81
C SER A 102 11.02 4.99 -8.15
N PRO A 103 10.32 5.77 -9.01
CA PRO A 103 10.67 7.18 -9.25
C PRO A 103 10.56 8.06 -8.00
N ILE A 104 9.60 7.78 -7.10
CA ILE A 104 9.43 8.53 -5.85
C ILE A 104 10.60 8.26 -4.90
N ILE A 105 10.99 7.00 -4.74
CA ILE A 105 12.14 6.62 -3.92
C ILE A 105 13.41 7.30 -4.43
N LYS A 106 13.62 7.26 -5.75
CA LYS A 106 14.75 7.93 -6.40
C LYS A 106 14.75 9.43 -6.11
N LEU A 107 13.61 10.10 -6.27
CA LEU A 107 13.44 11.52 -5.96
C LEU A 107 13.80 11.84 -4.50
N LEU A 108 13.33 11.04 -3.54
CA LEU A 108 13.63 11.26 -2.12
C LEU A 108 15.11 11.07 -1.80
N LYS A 109 15.75 10.03 -2.37
CA LYS A 109 17.19 9.81 -2.21
C LYS A 109 18.02 10.93 -2.83
N GLU A 110 17.68 11.37 -4.04
CA GLU A 110 18.35 12.50 -4.71
C GLU A 110 18.14 13.83 -3.96
N ALA A 111 17.00 13.99 -3.28
CA ALA A 111 16.71 15.14 -2.42
C ALA A 111 17.38 15.05 -1.03
N GLY A 112 18.10 13.98 -0.71
CA GLY A 112 18.92 13.87 0.50
C GLY A 112 18.38 12.97 1.61
N ALA A 113 17.40 12.11 1.36
CA ALA A 113 17.06 11.04 2.30
C ALA A 113 18.22 10.02 2.40
N THR A 114 18.65 9.68 3.62
CA THR A 114 19.73 8.69 3.85
C THR A 114 19.23 7.26 3.62
N GLU A 115 18.01 6.98 4.08
CA GLU A 115 17.32 5.71 3.88
C GLU A 115 15.85 5.95 3.51
N VAL A 116 15.29 5.05 2.72
CA VAL A 116 13.86 5.07 2.34
C VAL A 116 13.28 3.68 2.55
N HIS A 117 12.51 3.51 3.62
CA HIS A 117 11.80 2.27 3.95
C HIS A 117 10.37 2.35 3.46
N ILE A 118 9.96 1.40 2.62
CA ILE A 118 8.58 1.31 2.15
C ILE A 118 7.78 0.40 3.04
N ARG A 119 6.59 0.85 3.42
CA ARG A 119 5.59 0.02 4.11
C ARG A 119 4.28 0.11 3.35
N VAL A 120 3.71 -1.04 3.00
CA VAL A 120 2.51 -1.12 2.18
C VAL A 120 1.33 -1.54 3.07
N ALA A 121 0.30 -0.70 3.13
CA ALA A 121 -0.90 -0.91 3.96
C ALA A 121 -1.89 -1.95 3.38
N SER A 122 -1.39 -2.85 2.55
CA SER A 122 -2.08 -4.03 2.03
C SER A 122 -1.10 -5.17 1.81
N PRO A 123 -1.58 -6.42 1.75
CA PRO A 123 -0.77 -7.56 1.32
C PRO A 123 -0.39 -7.47 -0.16
N PRO A 124 0.64 -8.21 -0.60
CA PRO A 124 1.00 -8.27 -2.02
C PRO A 124 -0.18 -8.76 -2.86
N ILE A 125 -0.52 -8.01 -3.91
CA ILE A 125 -1.57 -8.40 -4.86
C ILE A 125 -0.97 -9.42 -5.83
N ARG A 126 -1.45 -10.65 -5.75
CA ARG A 126 -0.93 -11.80 -6.52
C ARG A 126 -1.89 -12.33 -7.57
N PHE A 127 -3.16 -11.95 -7.50
CA PHE A 127 -4.20 -12.49 -8.37
C PHE A 127 -5.04 -11.37 -8.99
N PRO A 128 -5.46 -11.53 -10.27
CA PRO A 128 -6.42 -10.64 -10.90
C PRO A 128 -7.78 -10.66 -10.19
N CYS A 129 -8.59 -9.63 -10.40
CA CYS A 129 -9.92 -9.56 -9.82
C CYS A 129 -10.97 -9.86 -10.90
N TYR A 130 -11.88 -10.79 -10.59
CA TYR A 130 -13.06 -11.11 -11.42
C TYR A 130 -14.37 -10.61 -10.78
N MET A 131 -14.26 -9.78 -9.75
CA MET A 131 -15.38 -9.22 -8.98
C MET A 131 -15.61 -7.72 -9.28
N GLY A 132 -15.02 -7.21 -10.38
CA GLY A 132 -15.24 -5.84 -10.87
C GLY A 132 -14.16 -4.81 -10.55
N ILE A 133 -13.07 -5.17 -9.85
CA ILE A 133 -11.93 -4.26 -9.64
C ILE A 133 -10.95 -4.43 -10.81
N ASN A 134 -10.46 -3.32 -11.38
CA ASN A 134 -9.46 -3.36 -12.45
C ASN A 134 -8.07 -3.69 -11.89
N ILE A 135 -7.79 -4.98 -11.69
CA ILE A 135 -6.46 -5.51 -11.36
C ILE A 135 -5.88 -6.14 -12.64
N PRO A 136 -4.60 -5.87 -12.97
CA PRO A 136 -3.97 -6.38 -14.18
C PRO A 136 -3.76 -7.90 -14.14
N THR A 137 -3.23 -8.45 -15.24
CA THR A 137 -2.99 -9.90 -15.33
C THR A 137 -1.92 -10.37 -14.34
N LYS A 138 -1.88 -11.68 -14.10
CA LYS A 138 -0.97 -12.28 -13.12
C LYS A 138 0.51 -11.96 -13.42
N GLU A 139 0.86 -11.90 -14.70
CA GLU A 139 2.22 -11.64 -15.22
C GLU A 139 2.62 -10.16 -15.08
N GLU A 140 1.65 -9.25 -15.07
CA GLU A 140 1.88 -7.82 -14.89
C GLU A 140 2.07 -7.44 -13.42
N LEU A 141 1.60 -8.26 -12.49
CA LEU A 141 1.72 -8.04 -11.05
C LEU A 141 3.15 -8.26 -10.57
N ILE A 142 3.77 -7.23 -10.00
CA ILE A 142 5.14 -7.30 -9.48
C ILE A 142 5.32 -8.41 -8.44
N ALA A 143 4.27 -8.71 -7.66
CA ALA A 143 4.32 -9.75 -6.64
C ALA A 143 4.56 -11.16 -7.19
N ASN A 144 4.31 -11.38 -8.48
CA ASN A 144 4.49 -12.68 -9.14
C ASN A 144 5.75 -12.75 -10.00
N LYS A 145 6.52 -11.66 -10.08
CA LYS A 145 7.74 -11.63 -10.87
C LYS A 145 8.94 -12.07 -10.01
N PRO A 146 10.03 -12.56 -10.62
CA PRO A 146 11.25 -12.92 -9.89
C PRO A 146 11.78 -11.78 -9.03
N GLU A 147 11.61 -10.53 -9.47
CA GLU A 147 12.06 -9.34 -8.74
C GLU A 147 11.32 -9.12 -7.41
N PHE A 148 10.23 -9.85 -7.14
CA PHE A 148 9.57 -9.78 -5.83
C PHE A 148 10.44 -10.34 -4.69
N GLU A 149 11.31 -11.31 -4.98
CA GLU A 149 12.22 -11.90 -3.99
C GLU A 149 13.13 -10.85 -3.37
N ASP A 150 13.62 -9.92 -4.19
CA ASP A 150 14.33 -8.70 -3.77
C ASP A 150 13.61 -7.44 -4.29
N ILE A 151 12.37 -7.25 -3.85
CA ILE A 151 11.60 -6.08 -4.26
C ILE A 151 12.25 -4.78 -3.81
N ALA A 152 12.96 -4.78 -2.67
CA ALA A 152 13.63 -3.60 -2.15
C ALA A 152 14.76 -3.14 -3.10
N GLY A 153 15.63 -4.06 -3.51
CA GLY A 153 16.66 -3.79 -4.51
C GLY A 153 16.04 -3.36 -5.85
N TYR A 154 14.99 -4.05 -6.31
CA TYR A 154 14.33 -3.74 -7.57
C TYR A 154 13.77 -2.32 -7.66
N ILE A 155 13.11 -1.83 -6.60
CA ILE A 155 12.55 -0.47 -6.57
C ILE A 155 13.53 0.58 -6.03
N GLY A 156 14.72 0.15 -5.58
CA GLY A 156 15.75 1.02 -5.00
C GLY A 156 15.44 1.49 -3.57
N ALA A 157 14.56 0.80 -2.84
CA ALA A 157 14.27 1.08 -1.43
C ALA A 157 15.35 0.50 -0.51
N THR A 158 15.46 1.03 0.71
CA THR A 158 16.29 0.43 1.78
C THR A 158 15.65 -0.85 2.31
N SER A 159 14.32 -0.84 2.47
CA SER A 159 13.55 -2.04 2.84
C SER A 159 12.11 -1.93 2.35
N VAL A 160 11.45 -3.06 2.14
CA VAL A 160 10.02 -3.12 1.80
C VAL A 160 9.35 -4.16 2.69
N ARG A 161 8.22 -3.80 3.29
CA ARG A 161 7.35 -4.73 4.02
C ARG A 161 5.88 -4.44 3.71
N TYR A 162 5.09 -5.51 3.70
CA TYR A 162 3.66 -5.48 3.43
C TYR A 162 2.89 -5.84 4.69
N LEU A 163 1.68 -5.32 4.82
CA LEU A 163 0.72 -5.80 5.81
C LEU A 163 0.34 -7.26 5.50
N SER A 164 0.21 -8.10 6.53
CA SER A 164 -0.26 -9.48 6.35
C SER A 164 -1.74 -9.54 5.95
N VAL A 165 -2.18 -10.65 5.37
CA VAL A 165 -3.61 -10.85 5.03
C VAL A 165 -4.44 -10.87 6.31
N GLU A 166 -3.94 -11.52 7.34
CA GLU A 166 -4.53 -11.62 8.67
C GLU A 166 -4.65 -10.23 9.30
N GLY A 167 -3.58 -9.43 9.25
CA GLY A 167 -3.54 -8.06 9.74
C GLY A 167 -4.54 -7.16 9.02
N LEU A 168 -4.65 -7.27 7.69
CA LEU A 168 -5.65 -6.53 6.91
C LEU A 168 -7.08 -6.93 7.30
N VAL A 169 -7.39 -8.23 7.34
CA VAL A 169 -8.72 -8.72 7.69
C VAL A 169 -9.10 -8.28 9.12
N SER A 170 -8.17 -8.42 10.07
CA SER A 170 -8.35 -7.98 11.45
C SER A 170 -8.64 -6.48 11.54
N ALA A 171 -7.84 -5.64 10.87
CA ALA A 171 -8.01 -4.19 10.88
C ALA A 171 -9.37 -3.75 10.31
N VAL A 172 -9.83 -4.42 9.26
CA VAL A 172 -11.12 -4.15 8.60
C VAL A 172 -12.29 -4.59 9.49
N GLN A 173 -12.22 -5.76 10.11
CA GLN A 173 -13.31 -6.33 10.90
C GLN A 173 -13.43 -5.75 12.32
N SER A 174 -12.35 -5.20 12.89
CA SER A 174 -12.27 -4.73 14.29
C SER A 174 -13.29 -3.66 14.73
N GLY A 175 -14.12 -3.12 13.83
CA GLY A 175 -15.18 -2.17 14.20
C GLY A 175 -16.51 -2.46 13.50
N ILE A 176 -16.73 -3.70 13.08
CA ILE A 176 -18.01 -4.14 12.53
C ILE A 176 -18.78 -4.78 13.69
N GLU A 177 -19.84 -4.10 14.15
CA GLU A 177 -20.75 -4.67 15.13
C GLU A 177 -21.51 -5.83 14.48
N SER A 178 -21.52 -6.98 15.16
CA SER A 178 -22.36 -8.11 14.73
C SER A 178 -23.81 -7.74 15.07
N HIS A 179 -24.54 -7.18 14.11
CA HIS A 179 -26.00 -7.08 14.26
C HIS A 179 -26.59 -8.49 14.15
N GLY A 180 -26.65 -9.17 15.30
CA GLY A 180 -27.43 -10.39 15.44
C GLY A 180 -28.90 -10.09 15.24
N LYS A 181 -29.42 -10.49 14.07
CA LYS A 181 -30.80 -10.96 13.93
C LYS A 181 -30.77 -12.23 13.09
N ASP A 182 -31.53 -13.20 13.57
CA ASP A 182 -31.69 -14.59 13.14
C ASP A 182 -31.60 -14.82 11.61
N GLU A 183 -31.10 -15.94 11.10
CA GLU A 183 -31.83 -17.21 11.13
C GLU A 183 -30.94 -18.45 11.02
N LYS A 184 -31.28 -19.42 11.87
CA LYS A 184 -31.08 -20.88 11.79
C LYS A 184 -30.43 -21.39 10.49
N ILE A 185 -29.11 -21.58 10.49
CA ILE A 185 -28.47 -22.59 9.64
C ILE A 185 -27.91 -23.66 10.57
N SER A 186 -28.51 -24.84 10.49
CA SER A 186 -28.11 -26.03 11.22
C SER A 186 -26.73 -26.53 10.79
N SER A 187 -26.06 -27.19 11.74
CA SER A 187 -24.79 -27.92 11.64
C SER A 187 -23.52 -27.08 11.86
N SER A 188 -23.07 -27.13 13.13
CA SER A 188 -21.66 -27.23 13.53
C SER A 188 -20.65 -26.39 12.76
N THR A 189 -20.67 -25.06 12.91
CA THR A 189 -19.50 -24.22 13.26
C THR A 189 -20.00 -22.78 13.43
N LYS A 190 -20.14 -22.33 14.68
CA LYS A 190 -20.44 -20.94 15.05
C LYS A 190 -19.37 -20.01 14.49
N THR A 191 -19.71 -19.16 13.53
CA THR A 191 -19.18 -17.79 13.38
C THR A 191 -19.99 -17.10 12.29
N THR A 192 -20.74 -16.06 12.64
CA THR A 192 -21.32 -15.12 11.67
C THR A 192 -20.15 -14.41 10.99
N ARG A 193 -19.57 -15.00 9.94
CA ARG A 193 -18.38 -14.47 9.27
C ARG A 193 -18.80 -13.26 8.43
N HIS A 194 -18.41 -12.06 8.86
CA HIS A 194 -18.39 -10.88 8.02
C HIS A 194 -17.38 -11.09 6.90
N GLY A 195 -17.82 -11.67 5.78
CA GLY A 195 -16.96 -12.07 4.67
C GLY A 195 -16.44 -10.86 3.90
N HIS A 196 -15.12 -10.64 3.93
CA HIS A 196 -14.44 -9.74 3.00
C HIS A 196 -13.74 -10.59 1.94
N CYS A 197 -13.90 -10.21 0.67
CA CYS A 197 -13.20 -10.89 -0.41
C CYS A 197 -11.70 -10.60 -0.34
N THR A 198 -10.88 -11.65 -0.22
CA THR A 198 -9.42 -11.56 -0.24
C THR A 198 -8.82 -12.26 -1.46
N ALA A 199 -9.63 -12.48 -2.51
CA ALA A 199 -9.25 -13.29 -3.67
C ALA A 199 -8.01 -12.74 -4.39
N CYS A 200 -7.91 -11.42 -4.55
CA CYS A 200 -6.77 -10.77 -5.20
C CYS A 200 -5.43 -10.98 -4.45
N LEU A 201 -5.52 -11.35 -3.17
CA LEU A 201 -4.39 -11.55 -2.26
C LEU A 201 -4.07 -13.04 -2.07
N THR A 202 -5.11 -13.89 -2.03
CA THR A 202 -5.01 -15.30 -1.62
C THR A 202 -5.32 -16.31 -2.73
N GLY A 203 -5.94 -15.87 -3.83
CA GLY A 203 -6.42 -16.74 -4.91
C GLY A 203 -7.73 -17.47 -4.57
N LYS A 204 -8.30 -17.28 -3.39
CA LYS A 204 -9.57 -17.89 -2.97
C LYS A 204 -10.73 -16.99 -3.35
N TYR A 205 -11.36 -17.27 -4.49
CA TYR A 205 -12.50 -16.52 -4.97
C TYR A 205 -13.79 -16.91 -4.22
N PRO A 206 -14.73 -15.96 -4.02
CA PRO A 206 -15.99 -16.22 -3.35
C PRO A 206 -16.99 -17.02 -4.22
N VAL A 207 -16.66 -17.22 -5.49
CA VAL A 207 -17.41 -17.99 -6.48
C VAL A 207 -16.44 -18.90 -7.22
N GLU A 208 -16.97 -19.99 -7.76
CA GLU A 208 -16.23 -20.84 -8.69
C GLU A 208 -16.03 -20.09 -10.01
N LEU A 209 -14.83 -20.21 -10.60
CA LEU A 209 -14.51 -19.58 -11.87
C LEU A 209 -14.65 -20.64 -12.96
N GLU A 210 -15.60 -20.48 -13.88
CA GLU A 210 -15.99 -21.50 -14.86
C GLU A 210 -15.26 -21.39 -16.21
N TRP A 211 -14.07 -20.79 -16.27
CA TRP A 211 -13.35 -20.54 -17.52
C TRP A 211 -11.88 -20.91 -17.41
#